data_AF-Q7TTN0-F1
#
_entry.id   AF-Q7TTN0-F1
#
_cell.length_a   1.000
_cell.length_b   1.000
_cell.length_c   1.000
_cell.angle_alpha   90.00
_cell.angle_beta   90.00
_cell.angle_gamma   90.00
#
_symmetry.space_group_name_H-M   'P 1'
#
loop_
_entity.id
_entity.type
_entity.pdbx_description
1 polymer ?
#
loop_
_entity_poly.entity_id
_entity_poly.type
_entity_poly.pdbx_seq_one_letter_code
_entity_poly.pdbx_strand_id
1 'polypeptide(L)'
;MKLRNMENSPINTDLAVMDYEEFKCFMKELATMYSDISDNGYPLLYDTLRKISKAIATRPFEYHIIYGAYEIANKQVVVAIFEMQFNETNLGRTSVSFAEDKLHLNCPSKVRKQLTQQDYITSAESAYPCIMEEMLFDKIRERREKERRSVTPLTKEELEALS
;
A
#
# COMPACT_ATOMS: atom_id res chain seq x y z
N MET A 1 25.03 8.73 15.22
CA MET A 1 23.87 8.55 16.12
C MET A 1 23.15 7.28 15.71
N LYS A 2 23.02 6.31 16.63
CA LYS A 2 22.48 4.97 16.35
C LYS A 2 20.95 4.95 16.51
N LEU A 3 20.28 4.36 15.52
CA LEU A 3 18.84 4.17 15.27
C LEU A 3 18.01 3.45 16.37
N ARG A 4 18.22 3.72 17.66
CA ARG A 4 17.48 3.02 18.75
C ARG A 4 16.36 3.81 19.41
N ASN A 5 16.13 5.07 19.03
CA ASN A 5 15.17 5.94 19.74
C ASN A 5 13.91 6.30 18.94
N MET A 6 13.64 5.69 17.78
CA MET A 6 12.53 6.11 16.90
C MET A 6 11.42 5.07 16.75
N GLU A 7 11.45 3.95 17.48
CA GLU A 7 10.36 2.95 17.45
C GLU A 7 9.03 3.47 18.00
N ASN A 8 8.98 4.67 18.60
CA ASN A 8 7.78 5.17 19.29
C ASN A 8 7.47 6.66 19.11
N SER A 9 8.12 7.38 18.17
CA SER A 9 7.68 8.75 17.88
C SER A 9 6.47 8.68 16.94
N PRO A 10 5.24 9.00 17.39
CA PRO A 10 4.14 9.17 16.46
C PRO A 10 4.57 10.25 15.46
N ILE A 11 4.41 9.96 14.17
CA ILE A 11 4.49 10.99 13.13
C ILE A 11 3.36 11.98 13.43
N ASN A 12 3.67 12.99 14.23
CA ASN A 12 2.78 14.07 14.59
C ASN A 12 2.95 15.16 13.53
N THR A 13 2.51 14.83 12.32
CA THR A 13 2.68 15.70 11.15
C THR A 13 1.31 16.00 10.60
N ASP A 14 0.95 17.28 10.63
CA ASP A 14 -0.24 17.77 9.96
C ASP A 14 0.10 17.99 8.47
N LEU A 15 -0.31 17.07 7.61
CA LEU A 15 -0.12 17.20 6.17
C LEU A 15 -0.96 18.35 5.60
N ALA A 16 -2.05 18.74 6.26
CA ALA A 16 -3.00 19.73 5.75
C ALA A 16 -2.44 21.15 5.73
N VAL A 17 -1.25 21.39 6.28
CA VAL A 17 -0.52 22.67 6.19
C VAL A 17 0.60 22.66 5.15
N MET A 18 0.93 21.50 4.57
CA MET A 18 2.02 21.37 3.61
C MET A 18 1.56 21.68 2.19
N ASP A 19 2.37 22.43 1.45
CA ASP A 19 2.22 22.49 0.00
C ASP A 19 2.65 21.16 -0.68
N TYR A 20 2.49 21.09 -2.00
CA TYR A 20 2.76 19.85 -2.73
C TYR A 20 4.26 19.49 -2.80
N GLU A 21 5.16 20.47 -2.82
CA GLU A 21 6.60 20.20 -2.83
C GLU A 21 7.08 19.75 -1.45
N GLU A 22 6.60 20.41 -0.38
CA GLU A 22 6.84 20.00 1.00
C GLU A 22 6.34 18.57 1.26
N PHE A 23 5.14 18.26 0.79
CA PHE A 23 4.56 16.92 0.84
C PHE A 23 5.45 15.88 0.14
N LYS A 24 5.95 16.18 -1.07
CA LYS A 24 6.82 15.27 -1.81
C LYS A 24 8.14 15.02 -1.07
N CYS A 25 8.74 16.06 -0.51
CA CYS A 25 9.95 15.93 0.31
C CYS A 25 9.70 15.06 1.53
N PHE A 26 8.62 15.33 2.27
CA PHE A 26 8.22 14.54 3.44
C PHE A 26 8.02 13.05 3.10
N MET A 27 7.30 12.74 2.02
CA MET A 27 7.05 11.35 1.60
C MET A 27 8.33 10.62 1.16
N LYS A 28 9.29 11.34 0.55
CA LYS A 28 10.61 10.77 0.20
C LYS A 28 11.45 10.47 1.45
N GLU A 29 11.43 11.37 2.43
CA GLU A 29 12.09 11.14 3.71
C GLU A 29 11.46 9.94 4.43
N LEU A 30 10.13 9.85 4.42
CA LEU A 30 9.39 8.71 4.96
C LEU A 30 9.81 7.39 4.29
N ALA A 31 9.84 7.34 2.95
CA ALA A 31 10.30 6.16 2.22
C ALA A 31 11.75 5.78 2.59
N THR A 32 12.62 6.78 2.75
CA THR A 32 14.02 6.57 3.15
C THR A 32 14.11 6.00 4.57
N MET A 33 13.32 6.51 5.52
CA MET A 33 13.29 6.00 6.90
C MET A 33 12.89 4.53 6.98
N TYR A 34 11.99 4.09 6.11
CA TYR A 34 11.52 2.71 6.05
C TYR A 34 12.35 1.81 5.11
N SER A 35 13.44 2.32 4.53
CA SER A 35 14.39 1.49 3.78
C SER A 35 15.35 0.77 4.71
N ASP A 36 15.77 -0.43 4.31
CA ASP A 36 16.73 -1.30 4.96
C ASP A 36 16.33 -1.74 6.38
N ILE A 37 15.02 -1.80 6.66
CA ILE A 37 14.48 -2.30 7.92
C ILE A 37 14.25 -3.81 7.85
N SER A 38 14.86 -4.55 8.79
CA SER A 38 14.71 -6.00 8.93
C SER A 38 13.40 -6.41 9.59
N ASP A 39 12.88 -7.57 9.18
CA ASP A 39 11.79 -8.37 9.79
C ASP A 39 10.43 -7.68 10.08
N ASN A 40 10.30 -6.35 10.02
CA ASN A 40 9.07 -5.60 10.30
C ASN A 40 8.89 -4.31 9.47
N GLY A 41 9.74 -4.05 8.47
CA GLY A 41 9.70 -2.81 7.70
C GLY A 41 8.37 -2.56 7.00
N TYR A 42 7.82 -3.57 6.33
CA TYR A 42 6.55 -3.45 5.61
C TYR A 42 5.35 -3.19 6.54
N PRO A 43 5.09 -4.00 7.59
CA PRO A 43 3.98 -3.73 8.51
C PRO A 43 4.07 -2.33 9.14
N LEU A 44 5.26 -1.92 9.57
CA LEU A 44 5.46 -0.60 10.18
C LEU A 44 5.20 0.54 9.19
N LEU A 45 5.72 0.44 7.96
CA LEU A 45 5.45 1.41 6.91
C LEU A 45 3.94 1.51 6.63
N TYR A 46 3.28 0.36 6.43
CA TYR A 46 1.85 0.31 6.11
C TYR A 46 1.00 0.97 7.21
N ASP A 47 1.27 0.66 8.47
CA ASP A 47 0.55 1.24 9.61
C ASP A 47 0.80 2.74 9.75
N THR A 48 2.02 3.19 9.46
CA THR A 48 2.36 4.61 9.46
C THR A 48 1.62 5.37 8.35
N LEU A 49 1.68 4.87 7.11
CA LEU A 49 0.96 5.47 5.99
C LEU A 49 -0.55 5.51 6.24
N ARG A 50 -1.10 4.43 6.81
CA ARG A 50 -2.52 4.33 7.15
C ARG A 50 -2.97 5.44 8.10
N LYS A 51 -2.16 5.77 9.11
CA LYS A 51 -2.50 6.78 10.13
C LYS A 51 -2.60 8.19 9.58
N ILE A 52 -1.82 8.51 8.54
CA ILE A 52 -1.75 9.86 7.95
C ILE A 52 -2.55 10.00 6.65
N SER A 53 -3.10 8.90 6.12
CA SER A 53 -3.85 8.87 4.87
C SER A 53 -5.36 9.04 5.06
N LYS A 54 -6.06 9.53 4.03
CA LYS A 54 -7.51 9.33 3.87
C LYS A 54 -7.86 7.92 3.45
N ALA A 55 -7.03 7.34 2.59
CA ALA A 55 -7.16 5.96 2.15
C ALA A 55 -5.79 5.41 1.74
N ILE A 56 -5.56 4.15 2.06
CA ILE A 56 -4.53 3.33 1.42
C ILE A 56 -5.11 2.04 0.86
N ALA A 57 -4.47 1.54 -0.18
CA ALA A 57 -4.75 0.24 -0.78
C ALA A 57 -3.51 -0.33 -1.49
N THR A 58 -3.47 -1.66 -1.57
CA THR A 58 -2.57 -2.41 -2.45
C THR A 58 -3.42 -3.12 -3.50
N ARG A 59 -2.83 -3.44 -4.66
CA ARG A 59 -3.50 -4.33 -5.61
C ARG A 59 -3.40 -5.78 -5.14
N PRO A 60 -4.36 -6.65 -5.49
CA PRO A 60 -4.24 -8.07 -5.19
C PRO A 60 -2.96 -8.66 -5.79
N PHE A 61 -2.22 -9.42 -4.98
CA PHE A 61 -0.93 -10.03 -5.33
C PHE A 61 0.23 -9.06 -5.61
N GLU A 62 0.02 -7.74 -5.48
CA GLU A 62 1.06 -6.72 -5.63
C GLU A 62 1.25 -5.97 -4.31
N TYR A 63 1.65 -6.71 -3.29
CA TYR A 63 1.90 -6.16 -1.95
C TYR A 63 3.13 -5.24 -1.92
N HIS A 64 3.97 -5.27 -2.95
CA HIS A 64 5.15 -4.42 -3.07
C HIS A 64 4.82 -2.98 -3.49
N ILE A 65 3.55 -2.66 -3.80
CA ILE A 65 3.11 -1.31 -4.17
C ILE A 65 1.94 -0.88 -3.27
N ILE A 66 2.13 0.19 -2.51
CA ILE A 66 1.09 0.83 -1.70
C ILE A 66 0.70 2.15 -2.34
N TYR A 67 -0.58 2.30 -2.67
CA TYR A 67 -1.18 3.55 -3.10
C TYR A 67 -1.79 4.23 -1.88
N GLY A 68 -1.49 5.51 -1.67
CA GLY A 68 -2.10 6.32 -0.62
C GLY A 68 -2.66 7.64 -1.13
N ALA A 69 -3.80 8.04 -0.59
CA ALA A 69 -4.42 9.36 -0.76
C ALA A 69 -4.25 10.19 0.52
N TYR A 70 -3.68 11.38 0.37
CA TYR A 70 -3.30 12.24 1.50
C TYR A 70 -3.87 13.64 1.29
N GLU A 71 -4.51 14.19 2.33
CA GLU A 71 -4.96 15.59 2.31
C GLU A 71 -3.79 16.52 2.66
N ILE A 72 -3.57 17.52 1.81
CA ILE A 72 -2.54 18.56 1.96
C ILE A 72 -3.19 19.95 2.02
N ALA A 73 -2.38 21.01 2.00
CA ALA A 73 -2.86 22.39 1.96
C ALA A 73 -3.96 22.61 0.91
N ASN A 74 -4.85 23.55 1.20
CA ASN A 74 -6.03 23.87 0.39
C ASN A 74 -7.02 22.72 0.22
N LYS A 75 -7.02 21.73 1.12
CA LYS A 75 -7.86 20.53 1.08
C LYS A 75 -7.67 19.69 -0.18
N GLN A 76 -6.53 19.87 -0.86
CA GLN A 76 -6.18 19.07 -2.01
C GLN A 76 -5.87 17.66 -1.50
N VAL A 77 -6.35 16.63 -2.20
CA VAL A 77 -6.04 15.24 -1.87
C VAL A 77 -5.19 14.66 -2.99
N VAL A 78 -3.94 14.33 -2.65
CA VAL A 78 -2.92 13.91 -3.60
C VAL A 78 -2.51 12.47 -3.39
N VAL A 79 -1.96 11.85 -4.44
CA VAL A 79 -1.47 10.48 -4.40
C VAL A 79 0.03 10.42 -4.10
N ALA A 80 0.43 9.48 -3.24
CA ALA A 80 1.80 8.99 -3.18
C ALA A 80 1.81 7.47 -3.29
N ILE A 81 2.74 6.94 -4.08
CA ILE A 81 2.82 5.53 -4.45
C ILE A 81 4.15 5.01 -3.93
N PHE A 82 4.10 4.15 -2.92
CA PHE A 82 5.27 3.54 -2.31
C PHE A 82 5.56 2.21 -2.99
N GLU A 83 6.74 2.09 -3.59
CA GLU A 83 7.23 0.85 -4.19
C GLU A 83 8.34 0.29 -3.29
N MET A 84 8.27 -1.01 -3.02
CA MET A 84 9.16 -1.69 -2.09
C MET A 84 9.90 -2.81 -2.81
N GLN A 85 11.22 -2.80 -2.66
CA GLN A 85 12.10 -3.87 -3.08
C GLN A 85 12.41 -4.73 -1.86
N PHE A 86 12.01 -5.99 -1.95
CA PHE A 86 12.29 -6.98 -0.91
C PHE A 86 13.59 -7.72 -1.24
N ASN A 87 14.40 -7.90 -0.21
CA ASN A 87 15.59 -8.75 -0.24
C ASN A 87 15.20 -10.10 0.40
N GLU A 88 16.11 -11.08 0.44
CA GLU A 88 15.82 -12.44 0.93
C GLU A 88 15.05 -12.50 2.26
N THR A 89 15.29 -11.57 3.18
CA THR A 89 14.59 -11.51 4.47
C THR A 89 14.06 -10.12 4.86
N ASN A 90 14.39 -9.05 4.12
CA ASN A 90 14.21 -7.68 4.59
C ASN A 90 13.48 -6.79 3.59
N LEU A 91 12.86 -5.72 4.10
CA LEU A 91 12.50 -4.58 3.25
C LEU A 91 13.79 -3.84 2.90
N GLY A 92 14.26 -4.03 1.66
CA GLY A 92 15.49 -3.43 1.18
C GLY A 92 15.29 -1.96 0.87
N ARG A 93 14.78 -1.65 -0.32
CA ARG A 93 14.61 -0.25 -0.74
C ARG A 93 13.13 0.10 -0.81
N THR A 94 12.76 1.23 -0.21
CA THR A 94 11.46 1.85 -0.45
C THR A 94 11.64 3.11 -1.28
N SER A 95 10.97 3.19 -2.42
CA SER A 95 10.87 4.39 -3.26
C SER A 95 9.46 4.94 -3.20
N VAL A 96 9.32 6.23 -3.50
CA VAL A 96 8.02 6.87 -3.63
C VAL A 96 7.92 7.64 -4.95
N SER A 97 6.82 7.42 -5.65
CA SER A 97 6.42 8.12 -6.86
C SER A 97 5.11 8.89 -6.62
N PHE A 98 4.84 9.86 -7.49
CA PHE A 98 3.73 10.80 -7.36
C PHE A 98 2.91 10.86 -8.66
N ALA A 99 1.89 11.71 -8.72
CA ALA A 99 0.97 11.78 -9.85
C ALA A 99 1.63 12.07 -11.21
N GLU A 100 2.79 12.74 -11.23
CA GLU A 100 3.52 13.06 -12.45
C GLU A 100 4.19 11.83 -13.06
N ASP A 101 4.48 10.82 -12.23
CA ASP A 101 5.04 9.55 -12.64
C ASP A 101 3.93 8.58 -13.08
N LYS A 102 3.87 8.37 -14.39
CA LYS A 102 2.82 7.56 -15.04
C LYS A 102 3.13 6.05 -15.05
N LEU A 103 4.18 5.59 -14.38
CA LEU A 103 4.49 4.16 -14.30
C LEU A 103 3.41 3.36 -13.56
N HIS A 104 2.76 3.97 -12.56
CA HIS A 104 1.79 3.30 -11.69
C HIS A 104 0.38 3.89 -11.82
N LEU A 105 -0.20 3.79 -13.02
CA LEU A 105 -1.58 4.21 -13.29
C LEU A 105 -2.63 3.19 -12.83
N ASN A 106 -2.22 2.00 -12.39
CA ASN A 106 -3.14 0.95 -11.92
C ASN A 106 -3.62 1.18 -10.48
N CYS A 107 -3.95 2.42 -10.14
CA CYS A 107 -4.32 2.83 -8.78
C CYS A 107 -5.69 2.26 -8.39
N PRO A 108 -5.86 1.55 -7.27
CA PRO A 108 -7.15 1.02 -6.81
C PRO A 108 -8.25 2.07 -6.70
N SER A 109 -9.50 1.73 -7.05
CA SER A 109 -10.62 2.68 -7.07
C SER A 109 -10.88 3.31 -5.69
N LYS A 110 -10.63 2.57 -4.61
CA LYS A 110 -10.72 3.04 -3.22
C LYS A 110 -9.85 4.28 -2.95
N VAL A 111 -8.66 4.33 -3.53
CA VAL A 111 -7.74 5.47 -3.40
C VAL A 111 -8.14 6.57 -4.37
N ARG A 112 -8.39 6.22 -5.65
CA ARG A 112 -8.78 7.20 -6.68
C ARG A 112 -9.97 8.08 -6.29
N LYS A 113 -10.99 7.49 -5.65
CA LYS A 113 -12.21 8.20 -5.19
C LYS A 113 -11.94 9.32 -4.18
N GLN A 114 -10.77 9.34 -3.53
CA GLN A 114 -10.39 10.39 -2.59
C GLN A 114 -9.64 11.54 -3.25
N LEU A 115 -9.03 11.32 -4.42
CA LEU A 115 -8.09 12.25 -5.02
C LEU A 115 -8.79 13.49 -5.61
N THR A 116 -8.07 14.61 -5.65
CA THR A 116 -8.50 15.84 -6.34
C THR A 116 -7.66 16.12 -7.60
N GLN A 117 -6.70 15.27 -7.94
CA GLN A 117 -5.81 15.42 -9.11
C GLN A 117 -6.46 14.86 -10.39
N GLN A 118 -7.31 15.65 -11.05
CA GLN A 118 -8.18 15.19 -12.14
C GLN A 118 -7.45 14.49 -13.31
N ASP A 119 -6.27 14.98 -13.70
CA ASP A 119 -5.49 14.40 -14.81
C ASP A 119 -4.99 12.98 -14.48
N TYR A 120 -4.55 12.79 -13.22
CA TYR A 120 -4.14 11.49 -12.73
C TYR A 120 -5.34 10.54 -12.62
N ILE A 121 -6.47 11.01 -12.06
CA ILE A 121 -7.70 10.22 -11.94
C ILE A 121 -8.14 9.69 -13.31
N THR A 122 -8.16 10.57 -14.32
CA THR A 122 -8.57 10.22 -15.68
C THR A 122 -7.63 9.18 -16.31
N SER A 123 -6.31 9.39 -16.15
CA SER A 123 -5.29 8.47 -16.65
C SER A 123 -5.38 7.10 -15.97
N ALA A 124 -5.60 7.08 -14.66
CA ALA A 124 -5.69 5.87 -13.86
C ALA A 124 -6.99 5.08 -14.11
N GLU A 125 -8.12 5.77 -14.30
CA GLU A 125 -9.39 5.10 -14.65
C GLU A 125 -9.31 4.46 -16.04
N SER A 126 -8.63 5.10 -16.99
CA SER A 126 -8.39 4.53 -18.33
C SER A 126 -7.49 3.29 -18.28
N ALA A 127 -6.40 3.35 -17.50
CA ALA A 127 -5.45 2.24 -17.38
C ALA A 127 -6.01 1.05 -16.58
N TYR A 128 -6.80 1.32 -15.54
CA TYR A 128 -7.33 0.31 -14.65
C TYR A 128 -8.78 0.60 -14.22
N PRO A 129 -9.76 0.38 -15.10
CA PRO A 129 -11.17 0.67 -14.81
C PRO A 129 -11.71 -0.12 -13.62
N CYS A 130 -12.71 0.43 -12.91
CA CYS A 130 -13.34 -0.24 -11.76
C CYS A 130 -13.81 -1.68 -12.05
N ILE A 131 -14.36 -1.92 -13.26
CA ILE A 131 -14.81 -3.26 -13.67
C ILE A 131 -13.66 -4.27 -13.73
N MET A 132 -12.45 -3.84 -14.13
CA MET A 132 -11.28 -4.72 -14.16
C MET A 132 -10.86 -5.10 -12.74
N GLU A 133 -10.92 -4.16 -11.81
CA GLU A 133 -10.66 -4.39 -10.39
C GLU A 133 -11.64 -5.41 -9.79
N GLU A 134 -12.95 -5.24 -10.04
CA GLU A 134 -13.99 -6.17 -9.59
C GLU A 134 -13.78 -7.58 -10.12
N MET A 135 -13.51 -7.72 -11.43
CA MET A 135 -13.21 -9.02 -12.06
C MET A 135 -11.99 -9.71 -11.44
N LEU A 136 -10.96 -8.95 -11.06
CA LEU A 136 -9.79 -9.49 -10.37
C LEU A 136 -10.15 -10.03 -8.99
N PHE A 137 -10.93 -9.28 -8.21
CA PHE A 137 -11.40 -9.74 -6.90
C PHE A 137 -12.31 -10.97 -6.98
N ASP A 138 -13.21 -11.03 -7.95
CA ASP A 138 -14.09 -12.18 -8.17
C ASP A 138 -13.29 -13.44 -8.50
N LYS A 139 -12.30 -13.35 -9.41
CA LYS A 139 -11.40 -14.48 -9.73
C LYS A 139 -10.65 -15.00 -8.49
N ILE A 140 -10.23 -14.11 -7.60
CA ILE A 140 -9.54 -14.48 -6.36
C ILE A 140 -10.50 -15.19 -5.40
N ARG A 141 -11.72 -14.69 -5.28
CA ARG A 141 -12.76 -15.31 -4.45
C ARG A 141 -13.05 -16.73 -4.94
N GLU A 142 -13.28 -16.90 -6.24
CA GLU A 142 -13.52 -18.21 -6.85
C GLU A 142 -12.36 -19.19 -6.62
N ARG A 143 -11.11 -18.72 -6.76
CA ARG A 143 -9.93 -19.56 -6.51
C ARG A 143 -9.89 -20.04 -5.07
N ARG A 144 -10.11 -19.15 -4.10
CA ARG A 144 -10.14 -19.50 -2.67
C ARG A 144 -11.28 -20.46 -2.34
N GLU A 145 -12.44 -20.31 -2.98
CA GLU A 145 -13.57 -21.23 -2.81
C GLU A 145 -13.25 -22.63 -3.34
N LYS A 146 -12.57 -22.73 -4.50
CA LYS A 146 -12.10 -24.01 -5.04
C LYS A 146 -11.08 -24.67 -4.12
N GLU A 147 -10.10 -23.91 -3.64
CA GLU A 147 -9.09 -24.40 -2.69
C GLU A 147 -9.74 -24.96 -1.41
N ARG A 148 -10.72 -24.25 -0.84
CA ARG A 148 -11.48 -24.74 0.33
C ARG A 148 -12.25 -26.03 0.07
N ARG A 149 -12.83 -26.20 -1.12
CA ARG A 149 -13.55 -27.42 -1.50
C ARG A 149 -12.62 -28.60 -1.77
N SER A 150 -11.37 -28.34 -2.15
CA SER A 150 -10.34 -29.37 -2.39
C SER A 150 -9.62 -29.86 -1.13
N VAL A 151 -9.78 -29.19 0.01
CA VAL A 151 -9.27 -29.70 1.29
C VAL A 151 -10.24 -30.77 1.80
N THR A 152 -9.92 -32.04 1.58
CA THR A 152 -10.61 -33.16 2.22
C THR A 152 -10.41 -33.04 3.73
N PRO A 153 -11.47 -33.07 4.57
CA PRO A 153 -11.30 -33.16 6.01
C PRO A 153 -10.55 -34.46 6.33
N LEU A 154 -9.48 -34.39 7.14
CA LEU A 154 -8.84 -35.57 7.71
C LEU A 154 -9.91 -36.42 8.40
N THR A 155 -9.95 -37.70 8.07
CA THR A 155 -10.85 -38.64 8.73
C THR A 155 -10.46 -38.79 10.20
N LYS A 156 -11.41 -39.19 11.06
CA LYS A 156 -11.14 -39.39 12.49
C LYS A 156 -9.98 -40.39 12.73
N GLU A 157 -9.87 -41.39 11.86
CA GLU A 157 -8.80 -42.40 11.91
C GLU A 157 -7.42 -41.80 11.60
N GLU A 158 -7.32 -40.83 10.68
CA GLU A 158 -6.06 -40.15 10.37
C GLU A 158 -5.63 -39.18 11.47
N LEU A 159 -6.57 -38.61 12.23
CA LEU A 159 -6.28 -37.77 13.40
C LEU A 159 -5.77 -38.58 14.60
N GLU A 160 -6.29 -39.79 14.82
CA GLU A 160 -5.85 -40.69 15.89
C GLU A 160 -4.46 -41.30 15.60
N ALA A 161 -4.09 -41.48 14.32
CA ALA A 161 -2.77 -41.98 13.94
C ALA A 161 -1.62 -40.96 14.12
N LEU A 162 -1.95 -39.69 14.42
CA LEU A 162 -1.00 -38.60 14.63
C LEU A 162 -0.83 -38.20 16.11
N SER A 163 -1.53 -38.85 17.05
CA SER A 163 -1.38 -38.67 18.51
C SER A 163 -0.56 -39.77 19.14
#